data_AF-A0A7W5NIR4-F1
#
_entry.id   AF-A0A7W5NIR4-F1
#
_cell.length_a   1.000
_cell.length_b   1.000
_cell.length_c   1.000
_cell.angle_alpha   90.00
_cell.angle_beta   90.00
_cell.angle_gamma   90.00
#
_symmetry.space_group_name_H-M   'P 1'
#
loop_
_entity.id
_entity.type
_entity.pdbx_description
1 polymer ?
#
loop_
_entity_poly.entity_id
_entity_poly.type
_entity_poly.pdbx_seq_one_letter_code
_entity_poly.pdbx_strand_id
1 'polypeptide(L)'
;MNSTTSASNALRNLDPEKTKTLELGGKTNLLGERLGLTGALFRTEKNNTYHDDGSGNVSATGNKERYYGAEPGLTGQITPDWTACLGYMYLLSEITDAATRTNIGNPVQGVPTNSSTLWITYDFARLLHGKMTIPHARRHRRSAPSS
;
A
#
# COMPACT_ATOMS: atom_id res chain seq x y z
N MET A 1 -29.61 18.44 29.43
CA MET A 1 -28.40 17.99 30.15
C MET A 1 -27.55 17.15 29.21
N ASN A 2 -26.23 17.17 29.37
CA ASN A 2 -25.28 16.69 28.36
C ASN A 2 -25.17 15.15 28.31
N SER A 3 -25.20 14.56 27.11
CA SER A 3 -25.05 13.12 26.86
C SER A 3 -23.90 12.84 25.89
N THR A 4 -22.66 13.14 26.28
CA THR A 4 -21.45 12.98 25.44
C THR A 4 -20.25 12.42 26.22
N THR A 5 -20.43 11.30 26.95
CA THR A 5 -19.36 10.78 27.85
C THR A 5 -19.23 9.25 27.96
N SER A 6 -19.93 8.45 27.14
CA SER A 6 -19.76 6.98 27.14
C SER A 6 -18.71 6.48 26.14
N ALA A 7 -18.59 7.12 24.97
CA ALA A 7 -17.57 6.78 23.97
C ALA A 7 -16.13 7.12 24.41
N SER A 8 -15.97 8.07 25.35
CA SER A 8 -14.65 8.53 25.81
C SER A 8 -13.92 7.55 26.71
N ASN A 9 -14.62 6.64 27.41
CA ASN A 9 -13.97 5.78 28.41
C ASN A 9 -13.36 4.51 27.79
N ALA A 10 -13.98 3.95 26.73
CA ALA A 10 -13.42 2.83 25.99
C ALA A 10 -12.09 3.18 25.30
N LEU A 11 -11.98 4.40 24.76
CA LEU A 11 -10.77 4.90 24.11
C LEU A 11 -9.64 5.30 25.07
N ARG A 12 -9.93 5.51 26.36
CA ARG A 12 -8.94 5.99 27.34
C ARG A 12 -8.13 4.89 28.04
N ASN A 13 -8.50 3.63 27.85
CA ASN A 13 -7.84 2.48 28.48
C ASN A 13 -7.13 1.57 27.46
N LEU A 14 -6.80 2.13 26.30
CA LEU A 14 -6.11 1.45 25.21
C LEU A 14 -4.78 2.13 24.99
N ASP A 15 -3.70 1.35 25.04
CA ASP A 15 -2.37 1.86 24.73
C ASP A 15 -2.35 2.41 23.29
N PRO A 16 -1.67 3.54 23.04
CA PRO A 16 -1.63 4.14 21.72
C PRO A 16 -1.02 3.17 20.70
N GLU A 17 -1.57 3.21 19.48
CA GLU A 17 -1.03 2.48 18.34
C GLU A 17 0.40 2.95 18.06
N LYS A 18 1.34 2.02 17.88
CA LYS A 18 2.75 2.33 17.60
C LYS A 18 3.23 1.58 16.38
N THR A 19 3.74 2.33 15.40
CA THR A 19 4.27 1.80 14.14
C THR A 19 5.76 2.10 14.04
N LYS A 20 6.55 1.11 13.65
CA LYS A 20 8.00 1.26 13.37
C LYS A 20 8.31 0.61 12.03
N THR A 21 8.96 1.35 11.14
CA THR A 21 9.39 0.86 9.83
C THR A 21 10.91 0.87 9.72
N LEU A 22 11.46 -0.17 9.11
CA LEU A 22 12.81 -0.21 8.55
C LEU A 22 12.68 -0.36 7.04
N GLU A 23 13.35 0.51 6.29
CA GLU A 23 13.27 0.55 4.83
C GLU A 23 14.68 0.63 4.22
N LEU A 24 14.87 -0.07 3.10
CA LEU A 24 16.05 0.03 2.25
C LEU A 24 15.56 0.21 0.81
N GLY A 25 15.88 1.36 0.21
CA GLY A 25 15.46 1.68 -1.15
C GLY A 25 16.49 2.47 -1.93
N GLY A 26 16.26 2.54 -3.24
CA GLY A 26 17.10 3.24 -4.20
C GLY A 26 16.31 3.73 -5.40
N LYS A 27 16.93 4.65 -6.13
CA LYS A 27 16.42 5.17 -7.41
C LYS A 27 17.55 5.32 -8.40
N THR A 28 17.25 5.15 -9.68
CA THR A 28 18.20 5.36 -10.77
C THR A 28 17.49 5.92 -12.00
N ASN A 29 18.26 6.61 -12.84
CA ASN A 29 17.78 7.27 -14.05
C ASN A 29 18.43 6.59 -15.27
N LEU A 30 17.60 6.22 -16.26
CA LEU A 30 18.00 5.60 -17.50
C LEU A 30 17.62 6.48 -18.71
N LEU A 31 18.06 6.07 -19.90
CA LEU A 31 17.68 6.69 -21.20
C LEU A 31 17.99 8.20 -21.29
N GLY A 32 19.12 8.63 -20.73
CA GLY A 32 19.50 10.06 -20.67
C GLY A 32 18.56 10.84 -19.74
N GLU A 33 18.36 10.33 -18.52
CA GLU A 33 17.48 10.89 -17.48
C GLU A 33 15.98 10.94 -17.79
N ARG A 34 15.57 10.41 -18.95
CA ARG A 34 14.16 10.40 -19.39
C ARG A 34 13.29 9.33 -18.72
N LEU A 35 13.89 8.32 -18.10
CA LEU A 35 13.18 7.21 -17.44
C LEU A 35 13.73 7.00 -16.03
N GLY A 36 12.93 7.32 -15.01
CA GLY A 36 13.26 7.04 -13.61
C GLY A 36 12.75 5.67 -13.18
N LEU A 37 13.58 4.92 -12.46
CA LEU A 37 13.23 3.67 -11.78
C LEU A 37 13.42 3.83 -10.26
N THR A 38 12.51 3.25 -9.49
CA THR A 38 12.57 3.19 -8.03
C THR A 38 12.40 1.75 -7.55
N GLY A 39 12.99 1.42 -6.41
CA GLY A 39 12.78 0.14 -5.74
C GLY A 39 13.05 0.28 -4.25
N ALA A 40 12.13 -0.19 -3.42
CA ALA A 40 12.32 -0.30 -1.98
C ALA A 40 11.91 -1.68 -1.46
N LEU A 41 12.56 -2.11 -0.38
CA LEU A 41 12.16 -3.22 0.48
C LEU A 41 11.96 -2.66 1.89
N PHE A 42 10.86 -3.04 2.54
CA PHE A 42 10.56 -2.57 3.89
C PHE A 42 10.04 -3.67 4.82
N ARG A 43 10.23 -3.44 6.12
CA ARG A 43 9.59 -4.17 7.21
C ARG A 43 8.94 -3.17 8.15
N THR A 44 7.64 -3.32 8.37
CA THR A 44 6.88 -2.50 9.33
C THR A 44 6.36 -3.39 10.45
N GLU A 45 6.49 -2.93 11.69
CA GLU A 45 5.90 -3.54 12.89
C GLU A 45 4.88 -2.57 13.48
N LYS A 46 3.69 -3.08 13.79
CA LYS A 46 2.54 -2.30 14.22
C LYS A 46 1.97 -2.92 15.49
N ASN A 47 1.90 -2.16 16.59
CA ASN A 47 1.47 -2.64 17.90
C ASN A 47 0.17 -1.95 18.34
N ASN A 48 -0.62 -2.65 19.15
CA ASN A 48 -1.90 -2.19 19.71
C ASN A 48 -2.92 -1.88 18.61
N THR A 49 -3.10 -2.81 17.67
CA THR A 49 -3.91 -2.58 16.47
C THR A 49 -5.41 -2.69 16.72
N TYR A 50 -6.17 -2.02 15.86
CA TYR A 50 -7.62 -1.95 15.87
C TYR A 50 -8.18 -2.67 14.64
N HIS A 51 -9.35 -3.30 14.80
CA HIS A 51 -10.12 -3.93 13.74
C HIS A 51 -11.45 -3.17 13.57
N ASP A 52 -11.68 -2.68 12.36
CA ASP A 52 -12.95 -2.11 11.90
C ASP A 52 -13.76 -3.23 11.24
N ASP A 53 -14.99 -3.45 11.72
CA ASP A 53 -15.89 -4.47 11.19
C ASP A 53 -16.58 -4.07 9.86
N GLY A 54 -16.31 -2.87 9.35
CA GLY A 54 -16.92 -2.31 8.15
C GLY A 54 -18.36 -1.81 8.35
N SER A 55 -18.92 -1.98 9.56
CA SER A 55 -20.20 -1.42 9.99
C SER A 55 -20.00 -0.13 10.80
N GLY A 56 -18.76 0.35 10.92
CA GLY A 56 -18.37 1.52 11.69
C GLY A 56 -18.02 1.22 13.16
N ASN A 57 -17.98 -0.05 13.57
CA ASN A 57 -17.50 -0.42 14.90
C ASN A 57 -16.00 -0.70 14.84
N VAL A 58 -15.22 0.19 15.45
CA VAL A 58 -13.78 -0.02 15.63
C VAL A 58 -13.55 -0.66 17.00
N SER A 59 -13.04 -1.89 16.99
CA SER A 59 -12.66 -2.65 18.19
C SER A 59 -11.13 -2.69 18.31
N ALA A 60 -10.60 -2.49 19.52
CA ALA A 60 -9.18 -2.74 19.75
C ALA A 60 -8.93 -4.24 19.84
N THR A 61 -8.01 -4.75 19.03
CA THR A 61 -7.58 -6.15 19.11
C THR A 61 -6.41 -6.32 20.08
N GLY A 62 -5.60 -5.27 20.24
CA GLY A 62 -4.34 -5.34 20.98
C GLY A 62 -3.25 -6.13 20.24
N ASN A 63 -3.50 -6.59 19.01
CA ASN A 63 -2.57 -7.42 18.27
C ASN A 63 -1.27 -6.67 17.95
N LYS A 64 -0.20 -7.45 17.73
CA LYS A 64 1.03 -6.97 17.09
C LYS A 64 1.13 -7.58 15.71
N GLU A 65 1.24 -6.74 14.69
CA GLU A 65 1.30 -7.14 13.29
C GLU A 65 2.68 -6.83 12.71
N ARG A 66 3.14 -7.69 11.81
CA ARG A 66 4.35 -7.47 11.02
C ARG A 66 4.01 -7.50 9.54
N TYR A 67 4.65 -6.60 8.81
CA TYR A 67 4.50 -6.44 7.37
C TYR A 67 5.89 -6.49 6.72
N TYR A 68 5.99 -7.20 5.62
CA TYR A 68 7.15 -7.19 4.72
C TYR A 68 6.68 -6.80 3.33
N GLY A 69 7.33 -5.82 2.71
CA GLY A 69 6.89 -5.35 1.40
C GLY A 69 8.02 -4.98 0.45
N ALA A 70 7.64 -4.90 -0.83
CA ALA A 70 8.51 -4.52 -1.94
C ALA A 70 7.77 -3.58 -2.89
N GLU A 71 8.41 -2.45 -3.22
CA GLU A 71 7.84 -1.36 -4.02
C GLU A 71 8.72 -1.00 -5.23
N PRO A 72 8.65 -1.76 -6.34
CA PRO A 72 9.23 -1.33 -7.59
C PRO A 72 8.32 -0.31 -8.30
N GLY A 73 8.93 0.72 -8.88
CA GLY A 73 8.26 1.78 -9.62
C GLY A 73 9.05 2.24 -10.85
N LEU A 74 8.33 2.79 -11.82
CA LEU A 74 8.85 3.33 -13.06
C LEU A 74 8.06 4.58 -13.44
N THR A 75 8.73 5.66 -13.83
CA THR A 75 8.09 6.87 -14.32
C THR A 75 8.92 7.56 -15.40
N GLY A 76 8.26 8.07 -16.44
CA GLY A 76 8.90 8.83 -17.52
C GLY A 76 8.69 8.25 -18.91
N GLN A 77 9.58 8.62 -19.83
CA GLN A 77 9.50 8.27 -21.25
C GLN A 77 10.26 6.97 -21.55
N ILE A 78 9.52 5.92 -21.89
CA ILE A 78 10.08 4.61 -22.29
C ILE A 78 10.67 4.72 -23.70
N THR A 79 9.99 5.42 -24.60
CA THR A 79 10.46 5.76 -25.96
C THR A 79 10.21 7.26 -26.21
N PRO A 80 10.54 7.85 -27.39
CA PRO A 80 10.12 9.21 -27.72
C PRO A 80 8.59 9.40 -27.69
N ASP A 81 7.84 8.35 -28.00
CA ASP A 81 6.39 8.41 -28.24
C ASP A 81 5.58 7.82 -27.07
N TRP A 82 6.20 7.02 -26.19
CA TRP A 82 5.57 6.38 -25.02
C TRP A 82 6.02 6.99 -23.69
N THR A 83 5.07 7.50 -22.90
CA THR A 83 5.27 7.93 -21.51
C THR A 83 4.45 7.06 -20.56
N ALA A 84 5.02 6.62 -19.44
CA ALA A 84 4.35 5.76 -18.46
C ALA A 84 4.61 6.17 -17.01
N CYS A 85 3.69 5.78 -16.13
CA CYS A 85 3.87 5.73 -14.69
C CYS A 85 3.33 4.39 -14.19
N LEU A 86 4.20 3.57 -13.58
CA LEU A 86 3.89 2.25 -13.05
C LEU A 86 4.35 2.20 -11.60
N GLY A 87 3.46 1.78 -10.71
CA GLY A 87 3.79 1.46 -9.32
C GLY A 87 3.22 0.09 -8.96
N TYR A 88 4.02 -0.74 -8.31
CA TYR A 88 3.63 -2.04 -7.80
C TYR A 88 3.97 -2.16 -6.31
N MET A 89 3.14 -2.88 -5.58
CA MET A 89 3.30 -3.19 -4.17
C MET A 89 3.08 -4.68 -3.98
N TYR A 90 4.10 -5.37 -3.48
CA TYR A 90 3.96 -6.69 -2.86
C TYR A 90 3.95 -6.53 -1.34
N LEU A 91 3.05 -7.21 -0.64
CA LEU A 91 2.89 -7.08 0.80
C LEU A 91 2.53 -8.43 1.44
N LEU A 92 3.41 -8.93 2.31
CA LEU A 92 3.11 -10.02 3.23
C LEU A 92 2.81 -9.42 4.60
N SER A 93 1.78 -9.95 5.26
CA SER A 93 1.38 -9.54 6.61
C SER A 93 1.24 -10.78 7.50
N GLU A 94 1.51 -10.60 8.78
CA GLU A 94 1.46 -11.66 9.80
C GLU A 94 1.02 -11.06 11.14
N ILE A 95 0.06 -11.69 11.81
CA ILE A 95 -0.26 -11.43 13.22
C ILE A 95 0.81 -12.12 14.08
N THR A 96 1.68 -11.35 14.71
CA THR A 96 2.80 -11.85 15.54
C THR A 96 2.47 -11.99 17.02
N ASP A 97 1.40 -11.34 17.49
CA ASP A 97 0.88 -11.45 18.85
C ASP A 97 -0.62 -11.12 18.84
N ALA A 98 -1.42 -11.86 19.61
CA ALA A 98 -2.88 -11.72 19.68
C ALA A 98 -3.46 -12.41 20.92
N ALA A 99 -4.55 -11.87 21.47
CA ALA A 99 -5.26 -12.49 22.59
C ALA A 99 -5.78 -13.91 22.27
N THR A 100 -6.23 -14.12 21.03
CA THR A 100 -6.64 -15.43 20.51
C THR A 100 -5.46 -16.10 19.80
N ARG A 101 -4.83 -17.10 20.45
CA ARG A 101 -3.59 -17.72 19.96
C ARG A 101 -3.68 -18.35 18.57
N THR A 102 -4.85 -18.79 18.13
CA THR A 102 -5.07 -19.36 16.78
C THR A 102 -4.97 -18.33 15.66
N ASN A 103 -4.90 -17.04 15.99
CA ASN A 103 -4.70 -15.97 15.01
C ASN A 103 -3.22 -15.68 14.75
N ILE A 104 -2.31 -16.12 15.63
CA ILE A 104 -0.87 -15.88 15.50
C ILE A 104 -0.33 -16.68 14.32
N GLY A 105 0.41 -16.02 13.42
CA GLY A 105 0.90 -16.56 12.15
C GLY A 105 -0.04 -16.34 10.96
N ASN A 106 -1.30 -15.94 11.19
CA ASN A 106 -2.25 -15.72 10.09
C ASN A 106 -2.01 -14.35 9.41
N PRO A 107 -2.34 -14.23 8.10
CA PRO A 107 -2.35 -12.94 7.41
C PRO A 107 -3.34 -11.96 8.05
N VAL A 108 -2.99 -10.67 8.05
CA VAL A 108 -3.89 -9.61 8.53
C VAL A 108 -5.03 -9.43 7.51
N GLN A 109 -6.27 -9.47 8.00
CA GLN A 109 -7.46 -9.37 7.15
C GLN A 109 -7.55 -8.02 6.44
N GLY A 110 -8.13 -8.01 5.24
CA GLY A 110 -8.29 -6.80 4.41
C GLY A 110 -7.01 -6.30 3.73
N VAL A 111 -5.84 -6.86 4.04
CA VAL A 111 -4.55 -6.42 3.47
C VAL A 111 -4.34 -7.04 2.06
N PRO A 112 -4.24 -6.22 1.00
CA PRO A 112 -4.02 -6.75 -0.35
C PRO A 112 -2.54 -7.14 -0.54
N THR A 113 -2.29 -8.43 -0.76
CA THR A 113 -0.93 -8.95 -1.03
C THR A 113 -0.28 -8.35 -2.27
N ASN A 114 -1.08 -7.99 -3.27
CA ASN A 114 -0.60 -7.39 -4.51
C ASN A 114 -1.47 -6.17 -4.82
N SER A 115 -0.86 -5.01 -5.04
CA SER A 115 -1.53 -3.81 -5.54
C SER A 115 -0.71 -3.19 -6.66
N SER A 116 -1.38 -2.71 -7.71
CA SER A 116 -0.70 -2.04 -8.83
C SER A 116 -1.49 -0.88 -9.42
N THR A 117 -0.76 0.10 -9.93
CA THR A 117 -1.30 1.21 -10.72
C THR A 117 -0.44 1.38 -11.97
N LEU A 118 -1.07 1.45 -13.13
CA LEU A 118 -0.44 1.74 -14.41
C LEU A 118 -1.18 2.89 -15.09
N TRP A 119 -0.43 3.93 -15.46
CA TRP A 119 -0.83 4.94 -16.42
C TRP A 119 0.14 4.87 -17.60
N ILE A 120 -0.38 4.93 -18.83
CA ILE A 120 0.43 4.97 -20.03
C ILE A 120 -0.19 5.89 -21.09
N THR A 121 0.65 6.61 -21.81
CA THR A 121 0.26 7.62 -22.79
C THR A 121 1.10 7.43 -24.05
N TYR A 122 0.46 7.47 -25.23
CA TYR A 122 1.12 7.52 -26.53
C TYR A 122 0.90 8.86 -27.25
N ASP A 123 1.95 9.40 -27.85
CA ASP A 123 1.93 10.62 -28.67
C ASP A 123 2.01 10.27 -30.17
N PHE A 124 1.00 10.69 -30.94
CA PHE A 124 0.90 10.48 -32.39
C PHE A 124 1.54 11.63 -33.21
N ALA A 125 2.25 12.59 -32.59
CA ALA A 125 2.81 13.76 -33.26
C ALA A 125 3.64 13.45 -34.52
N ARG A 126 4.36 12.32 -34.55
CA ARG A 126 5.15 11.86 -35.69
C ARG A 126 4.33 11.27 -36.85
N LEU A 127 3.11 10.81 -36.58
CA LEU A 127 2.23 10.16 -37.57
C LEU A 127 1.25 11.15 -38.22
N LEU A 128 0.87 12.22 -37.52
CA LEU A 128 -0.27 13.07 -37.92
C LEU A 128 0.11 14.52 -38.28
N HIS A 129 1.41 14.87 -38.28
CA HIS A 129 1.90 16.26 -38.43
C HIS A 129 1.24 17.25 -37.45
N GLY A 130 0.77 16.75 -36.30
CA GLY A 130 0.06 17.50 -35.27
C GLY A 130 -0.02 16.68 -33.98
N LYS A 131 0.04 17.35 -32.82
CA LYS A 131 0.05 16.67 -31.52
C LYS A 131 -1.32 16.10 -31.19
N MET A 132 -1.40 14.78 -31.06
CA MET A 132 -2.58 14.05 -30.58
C MET A 132 -2.10 12.98 -29.60
N THR A 133 -2.79 12.84 -28.47
CA THR A 133 -2.30 12.06 -27.34
C THR A 133 -3.43 11.24 -26.75
N ILE A 134 -3.23 9.93 -26.56
CA ILE A 134 -4.24 9.03 -25.95
C ILE A 134 -3.67 8.45 -24.65
N PRO A 135 -4.27 8.78 -23.48
CA PRO A 135 -3.94 8.16 -22.20
C PRO A 135 -4.78 6.90 -21.93
N HIS A 136 -4.21 5.96 -21.16
CA HIS A 136 -4.91 4.81 -20.59
C HIS A 136 -4.46 4.57 -19.14
N ALA A 137 -5.41 4.18 -18.28
CA ALA A 137 -5.17 4.02 -16.85
C ALA A 137 -5.82 2.74 -16.31
N ARG A 138 -5.10 1.99 -15.47
CA ARG A 138 -5.59 0.78 -14.79
C ARG A 138 -5.07 0.69 -13.36
N ARG A 139 -5.93 0.27 -12.45
CA ARG A 139 -5.60 -0.05 -11.06
C ARG A 139 -6.02 -1.48 -10.74
N HIS A 140 -5.25 -2.18 -9.93
CA HIS A 140 -5.58 -3.54 -9.49
C HIS A 140 -5.19 -3.75 -8.02
N ARG A 141 -5.95 -4.58 -7.32
CA ARG A 141 -5.69 -5.03 -5.94
C ARG A 141 -6.13 -6.50 -5.84
N ARG A 142 -5.33 -7.33 -5.19
CA ARG A 142 -5.62 -8.73 -4.89
C ARG A 142 -5.08 -9.12 -3.51
N SER A 143 -5.97 -9.62 -2.65
CA SER A 143 -5.63 -10.15 -1.33
C SER A 143 -5.10 -11.58 -1.39
N ALA A 144 -4.47 -12.02 -0.30
CA ALA A 144 -4.17 -13.44 -0.09
C ALA A 144 -5.48 -14.25 -0.08
N PRO A 145 -5.47 -15.51 -0.56
CA PRO A 145 -6.56 -16.43 -0.27
C PRO A 145 -6.64 -16.66 1.26
N SER A 146 -7.84 -16.71 1.80
CA SER A 146 -8.09 -17.14 3.18
C SER A 146 -7.77 -18.62 3.32
N SER A 147 -6.91 -18.97 4.27
CA SER A 147 -6.64 -20.33 4.75
C SER A 147 -7.69 -20.80 5.74
#